data_AF-A0A0M0K9G1-F1
#
_entry.id   AF-A0A0M0K9G1-F1
#
_cell.length_a   1.000
_cell.length_b   1.000
_cell.length_c   1.000
_cell.angle_alpha   90.00
_cell.angle_beta   90.00
_cell.angle_gamma   90.00
#
_symmetry.space_group_name_H-M   'P 1'
#
loop_
_entity.id
_entity.type
_entity.pdbx_description
1 polymer ?
#
loop_
_entity_poly.entity_id
_entity_poly.type
_entity_poly.pdbx_seq_one_letter_code
_entity_poly.pdbx_strand_id
1 'polypeptide(L)'
;MPPYSGFKPLVGGGAQHTAPPARATASTRSGLSATATVADQLPEKSNTPALRSTFVDKEEAAMLRAMARLNGEDPGKSVGNKYSKTNQVKLKARAEEAAAMGLVPLDPLEQHELAKKTAAGYTTISERAVRVPKVGQRVYGERPAPVECLPHRRSEEEIRYAHNNFERPMAPPGRPTQSSDARKDELALRNQFNGKTPQEILAEKRSSQPPPEAPPPPRSLKQQIEDEIAERHEFLDRMRGLGRAHEHEARITGEIAERMQDLRALARIADAE
;
A
#
# COMPACT_ATOMS: atom_id res chain seq x y z
N MET A 1 49.14 -10.79 -30.12
CA MET A 1 48.84 -9.95 -28.95
C MET A 1 48.14 -8.67 -29.40
N PRO A 2 46.84 -8.53 -29.17
CA PRO A 2 46.17 -7.23 -29.13
C PRO A 2 46.01 -6.72 -27.68
N PRO A 3 46.00 -5.39 -27.44
CA PRO A 3 45.90 -4.83 -26.10
C PRO A 3 44.44 -4.74 -25.62
N TYR A 4 44.27 -5.05 -24.33
CA TYR A 4 43.04 -4.90 -23.55
C TYR A 4 42.59 -3.43 -23.48
N SER A 5 41.37 -3.14 -23.93
CA SER A 5 40.72 -1.84 -23.75
C SER A 5 39.70 -1.89 -22.60
N GLY A 6 40.06 -1.24 -21.49
CA GLY A 6 39.22 -0.31 -20.73
C GLY A 6 37.88 -0.80 -20.15
N PHE A 7 37.93 -1.28 -18.91
CA PHE A 7 36.79 -1.29 -17.99
C PHE A 7 36.50 0.15 -17.52
N LYS A 8 35.27 0.66 -17.69
CA LYS A 8 34.78 1.89 -17.03
C LYS A 8 33.82 1.51 -15.89
N PRO A 9 33.93 2.10 -14.70
CA PRO A 9 32.97 1.88 -13.61
C PRO A 9 31.69 2.70 -13.83
N LEU A 10 30.53 2.08 -13.57
CA LEU A 10 29.24 2.77 -13.49
C LEU A 10 29.21 3.63 -12.21
N VAL A 11 29.07 4.94 -12.39
CA VAL A 11 28.74 5.89 -11.32
C VAL A 11 27.23 5.86 -11.11
N GLY A 12 26.81 5.54 -9.87
CA GLY A 12 25.41 5.51 -9.46
C GLY A 12 24.78 6.89 -9.39
N GLY A 13 23.71 7.10 -10.16
CA GLY A 13 22.84 8.27 -10.05
C GLY A 13 21.75 8.05 -9.02
N GLY A 14 21.77 8.84 -7.96
CA GLY A 14 20.73 8.88 -6.93
C GLY A 14 19.40 9.41 -7.49
N ALA A 15 18.33 8.64 -7.32
CA ALA A 15 16.98 9.05 -7.65
C ALA A 15 16.47 10.03 -6.59
N GLN A 16 16.26 11.29 -6.98
CA GLN A 16 15.50 12.25 -6.19
C GLN A 16 14.00 11.96 -6.37
N HIS A 17 13.34 11.63 -5.27
CA HIS A 17 11.89 11.52 -5.20
C HIS A 17 11.27 12.92 -5.16
N THR A 18 10.63 13.36 -6.24
CA THR A 18 9.74 14.52 -6.24
C THR A 18 8.29 14.08 -6.02
N ALA A 19 7.65 14.69 -5.02
CA ALA A 19 6.27 14.45 -4.61
C ALA A 19 5.26 15.01 -5.63
N PRO A 20 4.06 14.38 -5.79
CA PRO A 20 3.02 14.91 -6.67
C PRO A 20 2.22 16.05 -6.01
N PRO A 21 1.73 17.04 -6.80
CA PRO A 21 0.96 18.17 -6.28
C PRO A 21 -0.51 17.81 -5.96
N ALA A 22 -1.02 18.50 -4.93
CA ALA A 22 -2.34 18.36 -4.37
C ALA A 22 -3.46 18.75 -5.35
N ARG A 23 -4.49 17.91 -5.41
CA ARG A 23 -5.70 18.09 -6.22
C ARG A 23 -6.69 19.00 -5.49
N ALA A 24 -6.87 20.22 -5.98
CA ALA A 24 -7.89 21.14 -5.50
C ALA A 24 -9.30 20.58 -5.79
N THR A 25 -10.13 20.45 -4.74
CA THR A 25 -11.54 20.10 -4.88
C THR A 25 -12.38 21.37 -4.77
N ALA A 26 -13.18 21.62 -5.80
CA ALA A 26 -14.09 22.74 -5.90
C ALA A 26 -15.24 22.60 -4.89
N SER A 27 -15.47 23.69 -4.16
CA SER A 27 -16.56 23.90 -3.23
C SER A 27 -17.84 24.24 -3.99
N THR A 28 -18.83 23.33 -3.97
CA THR A 28 -20.21 23.63 -4.38
C THR A 28 -21.09 23.81 -3.14
N ARG A 29 -21.47 25.06 -2.90
CA ARG A 29 -22.55 25.50 -2.01
C ARG A 29 -23.91 25.20 -2.65
N SER A 30 -24.78 24.51 -1.92
CA SER A 30 -26.24 24.43 -2.10
C SER A 30 -26.73 23.55 -0.95
N GLY A 31 -27.76 23.83 -0.16
CA GLY A 31 -28.77 24.87 -0.14
C GLY A 31 -29.52 24.69 1.18
N LEU A 32 -30.13 25.78 1.65
CA LEU A 32 -30.92 25.85 2.88
C LEU A 32 -32.22 25.04 2.75
N SER A 33 -32.59 24.30 3.79
CA SER A 33 -34.00 24.14 4.17
C SER A 33 -34.11 23.81 5.65
N ALA A 34 -34.73 24.72 6.39
CA ALA A 34 -35.14 24.55 7.76
C ALA A 34 -36.50 23.83 7.82
N THR A 35 -36.67 22.92 8.77
CA THR A 35 -37.94 22.68 9.46
C THR A 35 -37.65 22.18 10.87
N ALA A 36 -38.08 22.97 11.84
CA ALA A 36 -38.08 22.68 13.26
C ALA A 36 -39.04 21.53 13.62
N THR A 37 -38.81 20.81 14.72
CA THR A 37 -39.72 20.79 15.90
C THR A 37 -39.24 19.85 17.02
N VAL A 38 -39.33 20.39 18.27
CA VAL A 38 -39.73 19.74 19.54
C VAL A 38 -38.76 18.70 20.15
N ALA A 39 -37.90 19.10 21.10
CA ALA A 39 -38.12 19.27 22.55
C ALA A 39 -38.09 17.94 23.33
N ASP A 40 -37.01 17.71 24.09
CA ASP A 40 -37.12 17.21 25.45
C ASP A 40 -35.90 17.62 26.30
N GLN A 41 -36.15 17.90 27.57
CA GLN A 41 -35.26 18.56 28.53
C GLN A 41 -34.36 17.58 29.29
N LEU A 42 -33.22 18.09 29.83
CA LEU A 42 -32.47 17.72 31.05
C LEU A 42 -30.93 17.67 30.82
N PRO A 43 -30.09 17.84 31.87
CA PRO A 43 -29.84 19.06 32.61
C PRO A 43 -28.41 19.60 32.38
N GLU A 44 -28.24 20.87 32.70
CA GLU A 44 -27.04 21.68 32.52
C GLU A 44 -25.78 21.07 33.16
N LYS A 45 -24.83 20.65 32.33
CA LYS A 45 -23.40 20.72 32.67
C LYS A 45 -22.84 21.91 31.93
N SER A 46 -22.42 22.90 32.70
CA SER A 46 -21.76 24.14 32.28
C SER A 46 -20.46 23.84 31.53
N ASN A 47 -20.59 23.46 30.26
CA ASN A 47 -19.49 23.47 29.31
C ASN A 47 -19.42 24.89 28.76
N THR A 48 -18.59 25.71 29.39
CA THR A 48 -18.16 26.99 28.85
C THR A 48 -17.71 26.77 27.40
N PRO A 49 -18.30 27.47 26.40
CA PRO A 49 -17.79 27.42 25.04
C PRO A 49 -16.50 28.24 25.03
N ALA A 50 -15.41 27.61 25.45
CA ALA A 50 -14.08 28.09 25.11
C ALA A 50 -14.07 28.29 23.60
N LEU A 51 -13.55 29.43 23.15
CA LEU A 51 -13.31 29.82 21.76
C LEU A 51 -12.36 28.81 21.08
N ARG A 52 -12.78 27.55 20.95
CA ARG A 52 -12.11 26.52 20.19
C ARG A 52 -12.39 26.83 18.73
N SER A 53 -11.31 26.99 18.00
CA SER A 53 -11.30 27.28 16.57
C SER A 53 -12.19 26.27 15.84
N THR A 54 -13.20 26.75 15.11
CA THR A 54 -14.07 25.94 14.23
C THR A 54 -13.29 25.14 13.16
N PHE A 55 -11.99 25.42 13.01
CA PHE A 55 -11.07 24.65 12.19
C PHE A 55 -10.67 23.34 12.89
N VAL A 56 -10.40 23.37 14.20
CA VAL A 56 -10.03 22.20 15.00
C VAL A 56 -11.19 21.22 15.08
N ASP A 57 -12.42 21.70 15.21
CA ASP A 57 -13.62 20.84 15.26
C ASP A 57 -13.84 20.09 13.93
N LYS A 58 -13.48 20.68 12.80
CA LYS A 58 -13.59 20.03 11.48
C LYS A 58 -12.52 18.96 11.28
N GLU A 59 -11.30 19.20 11.75
CA GLU A 59 -10.23 18.22 11.71
C GLU A 59 -10.50 17.06 12.67
N GLU A 60 -10.94 17.33 13.90
CA GLU A 60 -11.35 16.28 14.84
C GLU A 60 -12.53 15.47 14.30
N ALA A 61 -13.54 16.12 13.70
CA ALA A 61 -14.65 15.42 13.06
C ALA A 61 -14.25 14.63 11.81
N ALA A 62 -13.19 15.04 11.10
CA ALA A 62 -12.62 14.30 9.99
C ALA A 62 -11.82 13.09 10.47
N MET A 63 -11.03 13.26 11.55
CA MET A 63 -10.28 12.19 12.19
C MET A 63 -11.20 11.12 12.79
N LEU A 64 -12.25 11.52 13.50
CA LEU A 64 -13.27 10.61 14.04
C LEU A 64 -13.97 9.83 12.91
N ARG A 65 -14.29 10.48 11.78
CA ARG A 65 -14.83 9.79 10.60
C ARG A 65 -13.82 8.83 9.97
N ALA A 66 -12.54 9.17 9.94
CA ALA A 66 -11.50 8.27 9.44
C ALA A 66 -11.33 7.03 10.34
N MET A 67 -11.35 7.23 11.67
CA MET A 67 -11.34 6.14 12.65
C MET A 67 -12.58 5.23 12.51
N ALA A 68 -13.77 5.82 12.36
CA ALA A 68 -15.01 5.05 12.12
C ALA A 68 -14.95 4.22 10.83
N ARG A 69 -14.30 4.72 9.76
CA ARG A 69 -14.07 3.95 8.53
C ARG A 69 -13.11 2.78 8.75
N LEU A 70 -12.04 2.99 9.52
CA LEU A 70 -11.07 1.94 9.84
C LEU A 70 -11.71 0.82 10.67
N ASN A 71 -12.60 1.18 11.60
CA ASN A 71 -13.36 0.24 12.42
C ASN A 71 -14.57 -0.39 11.68
N GLY A 72 -14.86 0.06 10.45
CA GLY A 72 -15.98 -0.44 9.64
C GLY A 72 -17.36 0.03 10.10
N GLU A 73 -17.41 1.09 10.91
CA GLU A 73 -18.63 1.66 11.51
C GLU A 73 -19.27 2.74 10.62
N ASP A 74 -18.59 3.18 9.55
CA ASP A 74 -19.14 4.16 8.58
C ASP A 74 -20.07 3.44 7.57
N PRO A 75 -21.40 3.64 7.64
CA PRO A 75 -22.37 2.91 6.81
C PRO A 75 -22.33 3.32 5.33
N GLY A 76 -21.74 4.47 5.00
CA GLY A 76 -21.80 5.05 3.65
C GLY A 76 -20.74 4.54 2.67
N LYS A 77 -19.57 4.12 3.14
CA LYS A 77 -18.42 3.72 2.29
C LYS A 77 -17.55 2.68 2.98
N SER A 78 -18.12 1.52 3.26
CA SER A 78 -17.35 0.43 3.81
C SER A 78 -16.45 -0.20 2.73
N VAL A 79 -15.16 0.09 2.84
CA VAL A 79 -14.09 -0.47 2.00
C VAL A 79 -13.69 -1.82 2.61
N GLY A 80 -14.38 -2.88 2.21
CA GLY A 80 -14.11 -4.22 2.72
C GLY A 80 -14.79 -5.30 1.89
N ASN A 81 -14.08 -6.42 1.69
CA ASN A 81 -14.60 -7.58 0.97
C ASN A 81 -15.84 -8.13 1.69
N LYS A 82 -16.91 -8.51 0.97
CA LYS A 82 -18.22 -8.92 1.56
C LYS A 82 -18.05 -10.00 2.64
N TYR A 83 -17.07 -10.89 2.46
CA TYR A 83 -16.72 -11.95 3.40
C TYR A 83 -16.27 -11.43 4.77
N SER A 84 -15.52 -10.32 4.82
CA SER A 84 -15.04 -9.72 6.07
C SER A 84 -16.21 -9.17 6.90
N LYS A 85 -17.18 -8.53 6.24
CA LYS A 85 -18.40 -8.04 6.91
C LYS A 85 -19.21 -9.18 7.52
N THR A 86 -19.42 -10.25 6.77
CA THR A 86 -20.18 -11.40 7.26
C THR A 86 -19.48 -12.04 8.46
N ASN A 87 -18.15 -12.09 8.46
CA ASN A 87 -17.40 -12.64 9.59
C ASN A 87 -17.41 -11.71 10.81
N GLN A 88 -17.30 -10.40 10.61
CA GLN A 88 -17.42 -9.41 11.69
C GLN A 88 -18.82 -9.44 12.33
N VAL A 89 -19.89 -9.54 11.53
CA VAL A 89 -21.25 -9.68 12.05
C VAL A 89 -21.39 -10.97 12.88
N LYS A 90 -20.83 -12.09 12.40
CA LYS A 90 -20.82 -13.34 13.16
C LYS A 90 -20.03 -13.24 14.47
N LEU A 91 -18.88 -12.55 14.46
CA LEU A 91 -18.06 -12.36 15.65
C LEU A 91 -18.74 -11.44 16.67
N LYS A 92 -19.39 -10.35 16.21
CA LYS A 92 -20.19 -9.46 17.07
C LYS A 92 -21.38 -10.21 17.68
N ALA A 93 -22.13 -10.95 16.87
CA ALA A 93 -23.25 -11.77 17.37
C ALA A 93 -22.78 -12.80 18.41
N ARG A 94 -21.62 -13.45 18.18
CA ARG A 94 -21.05 -14.39 19.15
C ARG A 94 -20.55 -13.71 20.42
N ALA A 95 -20.03 -12.48 20.33
CA ALA A 95 -19.61 -11.70 21.48
C ALA A 95 -20.81 -11.21 22.31
N GLU A 96 -21.90 -10.80 21.65
CA GLU A 96 -23.16 -10.42 22.29
C GLU A 96 -23.83 -11.63 22.94
N GLU A 97 -23.81 -12.80 22.29
CA GLU A 97 -24.30 -14.06 22.86
C GLU A 97 -23.47 -14.47 24.09
N ALA A 98 -22.14 -14.36 24.03
CA ALA A 98 -21.27 -14.60 25.18
C ALA A 98 -21.55 -13.62 26.33
N ALA A 99 -21.74 -12.34 26.03
CA ALA A 99 -22.11 -11.33 27.03
C ALA A 99 -23.50 -11.61 27.64
N ALA A 100 -24.47 -12.06 26.84
CA ALA A 100 -25.80 -12.47 27.32
C ALA A 100 -25.76 -13.73 28.20
N MET A 101 -24.80 -14.62 27.97
CA MET A 101 -24.49 -15.75 28.84
C MET A 101 -23.68 -15.35 30.09
N GLY A 102 -23.40 -14.06 30.29
CA GLY A 102 -22.65 -13.55 31.44
C GLY A 102 -21.13 -13.79 31.35
N LEU A 103 -20.61 -14.22 30.20
CA LEU A 103 -19.17 -14.25 29.96
C LEU A 103 -18.69 -12.83 29.62
N VAL A 104 -18.43 -12.05 30.66
CA VAL A 104 -17.72 -10.78 30.54
C VAL A 104 -16.29 -11.08 30.09
N PRO A 105 -15.75 -10.39 29.08
CA PRO A 105 -14.33 -10.47 28.74
C PRO A 105 -13.51 -10.16 29.99
N LEU A 106 -12.72 -11.14 30.45
CA LEU A 106 -11.84 -10.98 31.61
C LEU A 106 -10.95 -9.76 31.41
N ASP A 107 -10.78 -8.97 32.46
CA ASP A 107 -9.94 -7.77 32.43
C ASP A 107 -8.51 -8.16 31.99
N PRO A 108 -7.78 -7.34 31.21
CA PRO A 108 -6.48 -7.74 30.64
C PRO A 108 -5.45 -8.18 31.70
N LEU A 109 -5.55 -7.63 32.91
CA LEU A 109 -4.74 -8.03 34.06
C LEU A 109 -5.09 -9.44 34.57
N GLU A 110 -6.37 -9.79 34.59
CA GLU A 110 -6.84 -11.12 34.97
C GLU A 110 -6.48 -12.17 33.92
N GLN A 111 -6.54 -11.82 32.63
CA GLN A 111 -6.09 -12.72 31.55
C GLN A 111 -4.60 -13.05 31.67
N HIS A 112 -3.78 -12.07 32.01
CA HIS A 112 -2.34 -12.29 32.21
C HIS A 112 -2.06 -13.16 33.44
N GLU A 113 -2.81 -12.99 34.53
CA GLU A 113 -2.73 -13.90 35.68
C GLU A 113 -3.18 -15.32 35.35
N LEU A 114 -4.25 -15.49 34.57
CA LEU A 114 -4.79 -16.79 34.20
C LEU A 114 -3.86 -17.53 33.23
N ALA A 115 -3.21 -16.81 32.31
CA ALA A 115 -2.13 -17.33 31.48
C ALA A 115 -0.91 -17.73 32.31
N LYS A 116 -0.56 -16.96 33.34
CA LYS A 116 0.55 -17.29 34.26
C LYS A 116 0.23 -18.50 35.13
N LYS A 117 -1.02 -18.65 35.59
CA LYS A 117 -1.51 -19.79 36.39
C LYS A 117 -1.60 -21.08 35.56
N THR A 118 -2.01 -20.99 34.28
CA THR A 118 -2.04 -22.14 33.37
C THR A 118 -0.64 -22.57 32.91
N ALA A 119 0.28 -21.62 32.69
CA ALA A 119 1.68 -21.92 32.39
C ALA A 119 2.44 -22.52 33.59
N ALA A 120 2.04 -22.20 34.82
CA ALA A 120 2.63 -22.73 36.05
C ALA A 120 2.15 -24.16 36.41
N GLY A 121 1.34 -24.82 35.57
CA GLY A 121 0.96 -26.23 35.74
C GLY A 121 -0.02 -26.51 36.87
N TYR A 122 -0.59 -25.48 37.51
CA TYR A 122 -1.64 -25.64 38.51
C TYR A 122 -3.01 -25.78 37.83
N THR A 123 -3.24 -26.91 37.18
CA THR A 123 -4.62 -27.40 36.98
C THR A 123 -4.96 -28.31 38.14
N THR A 124 -5.38 -27.73 39.27
CA THR A 124 -6.24 -28.46 40.20
C THR A 124 -7.59 -28.65 39.52
N ILE A 125 -7.64 -29.63 38.61
CA ILE A 125 -8.91 -30.19 38.14
C ILE A 125 -9.51 -30.81 39.39
N SER A 126 -10.38 -30.04 40.04
CA SER A 126 -11.17 -30.48 41.17
C SER A 126 -11.91 -31.75 40.77
N GLU A 127 -11.89 -32.70 41.68
CA GLU A 127 -12.42 -34.04 41.56
C GLU A 127 -13.94 -34.02 41.30
N ARG A 128 -14.32 -33.84 40.05
CA ARG A 128 -15.63 -34.25 39.55
C ARG A 128 -15.47 -34.77 38.14
N ALA A 129 -14.78 -35.90 38.06
CA ALA A 129 -14.64 -36.68 36.84
C ALA A 129 -16.03 -37.08 36.34
N VAL A 130 -16.56 -36.32 35.38
CA VAL A 130 -17.69 -36.77 34.56
C VAL A 130 -17.18 -37.98 33.79
N ARG A 131 -17.71 -39.18 34.14
CA ARG A 131 -17.41 -40.43 33.45
C ARG A 131 -17.92 -40.34 32.01
N VAL A 132 -17.05 -39.96 31.09
CA VAL A 132 -17.31 -40.12 29.65
C VAL A 132 -16.97 -41.58 29.29
N PRO A 133 -17.84 -42.31 28.59
CA PRO A 133 -17.53 -43.65 28.10
C PRO A 133 -16.28 -43.63 27.22
N LYS A 134 -15.26 -44.42 27.57
CA LYS A 134 -14.08 -44.64 26.74
C LYS A 134 -14.45 -45.51 25.54
N VAL A 135 -14.96 -44.89 24.47
CA VAL A 135 -15.16 -45.57 23.19
C VAL A 135 -13.79 -45.71 22.52
N GLY A 136 -13.23 -46.92 22.47
CA GLY A 136 -11.99 -47.21 21.72
C GLY A 136 -10.92 -48.04 22.44
N GLN A 137 -11.11 -48.44 23.70
CA GLN A 137 -10.24 -49.45 24.31
C GLN A 137 -10.54 -50.82 23.68
N ARG A 138 -9.85 -51.13 22.59
CA ARG A 138 -9.76 -52.51 22.08
C ARG A 138 -9.20 -53.37 23.21
N VAL A 139 -9.97 -54.39 23.56
CA VAL A 139 -9.56 -55.52 24.39
C VAL A 139 -8.22 -56.04 23.85
N TYR A 140 -7.21 -56.13 24.70
CA TYR A 140 -5.93 -56.75 24.37
C TYR A 140 -6.16 -58.26 24.17
N GLY A 141 -6.69 -58.63 23.01
CA GLY A 141 -6.57 -59.97 22.48
C GLY A 141 -5.11 -60.23 22.14
N GLU A 142 -4.65 -61.42 22.49
CA GLU A 142 -3.37 -62.06 22.15
C GLU A 142 -2.44 -61.26 21.24
N ARG A 143 -1.30 -60.83 21.78
CA ARG A 143 -0.21 -60.31 20.95
C ARG A 143 0.11 -61.40 19.92
N PRO A 144 0.09 -61.10 18.60
CA PRO A 144 0.54 -62.04 17.59
C PRO A 144 1.98 -62.47 17.94
N ALA A 145 2.27 -63.76 17.76
CA ALA A 145 3.61 -64.30 18.01
C ALA A 145 4.65 -63.43 17.29
N PRO A 146 5.79 -63.11 17.95
CA PRO A 146 6.83 -62.30 17.36
C PRO A 146 7.23 -62.94 16.03
N VAL A 147 6.97 -62.22 14.94
CA VAL A 147 7.32 -62.64 13.59
C VAL A 147 8.82 -62.90 13.56
N GLU A 148 9.23 -64.12 13.19
CA GLU A 148 10.62 -64.45 12.93
C GLU A 148 11.19 -63.38 12.00
N CYS A 149 12.16 -62.63 12.53
CA CYS A 149 12.76 -61.50 11.84
C CYS A 149 13.21 -61.96 10.45
N LEU A 150 12.66 -61.32 9.42
CA LEU A 150 13.05 -61.49 8.03
C LEU A 150 14.58 -61.56 7.89
N PRO A 151 15.11 -62.38 6.96
CA PRO A 151 16.54 -62.59 6.79
C PRO A 151 17.29 -61.26 6.79
N HIS A 152 18.36 -61.21 7.58
CA HIS A 152 19.14 -60.01 7.89
C HIS A 152 19.20 -59.05 6.70
N ARG A 153 18.76 -57.80 6.94
CA ARG A 153 18.94 -56.71 5.98
C ARG A 153 20.42 -56.71 5.57
N ARG A 154 20.67 -56.88 4.27
CA ARG A 154 22.01 -56.71 3.70
C ARG A 154 22.61 -55.41 4.21
N SER A 155 23.89 -55.44 4.57
CA SER A 155 24.57 -54.24 5.05
C SER A 155 24.55 -53.17 3.96
N GLU A 156 24.58 -51.89 4.34
CA GLU A 156 24.56 -50.78 3.39
C GLU A 156 25.70 -50.88 2.37
N GLU A 157 26.85 -51.41 2.79
CA GLU A 157 28.02 -51.66 1.95
C GLU A 157 27.77 -52.77 0.92
N GLU A 158 27.10 -53.86 1.31
CA GLU A 158 26.74 -54.96 0.41
C GLU A 158 25.74 -54.50 -0.66
N ILE A 159 24.80 -53.61 -0.28
CA ILE A 159 23.84 -53.00 -1.20
C ILE A 159 24.54 -52.05 -2.18
N ARG A 160 25.50 -51.23 -1.73
CA ARG A 160 26.29 -50.33 -2.61
C ARG A 160 27.12 -51.13 -3.63
N TYR A 161 27.76 -52.20 -3.18
CA TYR A 161 28.61 -53.04 -4.04
C TYR A 161 27.78 -53.82 -5.07
N ALA A 162 26.61 -54.34 -4.69
CA ALA A 162 25.74 -55.13 -5.58
C ALA A 162 25.00 -54.29 -6.63
N HIS A 163 24.70 -53.01 -6.34
CA HIS A 163 23.87 -52.16 -7.19
C HIS A 163 24.63 -51.05 -7.93
N ASN A 164 25.95 -51.20 -8.13
CA ASN A 164 26.79 -50.30 -8.94
C ASN A 164 26.53 -48.81 -8.64
N ASN A 165 26.66 -48.40 -7.37
CA ASN A 165 26.70 -47.00 -6.94
C ASN A 165 25.77 -46.06 -7.74
N PHE A 166 24.47 -46.37 -7.78
CA PHE A 166 23.49 -45.43 -8.29
C PHE A 166 23.37 -44.25 -7.32
N GLU A 167 24.30 -43.30 -7.41
CA GLU A 167 24.14 -41.98 -6.83
C GLU A 167 22.94 -41.34 -7.53
N ARG A 168 21.83 -41.16 -6.79
CA ARG A 168 20.74 -40.34 -7.30
C ARG A 168 21.32 -38.94 -7.54
N PRO A 169 21.22 -38.38 -8.76
CA PRO A 169 21.64 -37.02 -8.98
C PRO A 169 20.91 -36.14 -7.96
N MET A 170 21.70 -35.43 -7.15
CA MET A 170 21.15 -34.52 -6.16
C MET A 170 20.23 -33.54 -6.88
N ALA A 171 18.99 -33.40 -6.40
CA ALA A 171 18.07 -32.44 -7.00
C ALA A 171 18.75 -31.08 -7.03
N PRO A 172 18.70 -30.35 -8.16
CA PRO A 172 19.34 -29.05 -8.26
C PRO A 172 18.83 -28.18 -7.10
N PRO A 173 19.71 -27.38 -6.47
CA PRO A 173 19.31 -26.52 -5.36
C PRO A 173 18.10 -25.70 -5.79
N GLY A 174 17.01 -25.83 -5.05
CA GLY A 174 15.75 -25.18 -5.38
C GLY A 174 15.96 -23.70 -5.62
N ARG A 175 15.31 -23.14 -6.67
CA ARG A 175 15.38 -21.70 -6.94
C ARG A 175 15.05 -20.94 -5.66
N PRO A 176 15.75 -19.82 -5.38
CA PRO A 176 15.48 -19.03 -4.19
C PRO A 176 14.00 -18.73 -4.11
N THR A 177 13.39 -19.18 -3.02
CA THR A 177 11.96 -19.05 -2.79
C THR A 177 11.66 -17.55 -2.70
N GLN A 178 11.01 -17.01 -3.73
CA GLN A 178 10.47 -15.66 -3.64
C GLN A 178 9.55 -15.59 -2.41
N SER A 179 9.64 -14.48 -1.67
CA SER A 179 8.81 -14.27 -0.49
C SER A 179 7.33 -14.40 -0.87
N SER A 180 6.52 -14.87 0.08
CA SER A 180 5.08 -15.04 -0.12
C SER A 180 4.42 -13.76 -0.62
N ASP A 181 4.95 -12.61 -0.19
CA ASP A 181 4.40 -11.30 -0.53
C ASP A 181 4.78 -10.87 -1.94
N ALA A 182 6.01 -11.14 -2.38
CA ALA A 182 6.41 -10.92 -3.78
C ALA A 182 5.53 -11.73 -4.77
N ARG A 183 5.17 -12.98 -4.39
CA ARG A 183 4.25 -13.80 -5.19
C ARG A 183 2.82 -13.27 -5.21
N LYS A 184 2.35 -12.68 -4.10
CA LYS A 184 1.02 -12.06 -4.05
C LYS A 184 0.97 -10.82 -4.93
N ASP A 185 2.02 -10.00 -4.89
CA ASP A 185 2.11 -8.78 -5.71
C ASP A 185 2.19 -9.12 -7.20
N GLU A 186 2.98 -10.13 -7.56
CA GLU A 186 3.03 -10.63 -8.95
C GLU A 186 1.66 -11.16 -9.41
N LEU A 187 0.96 -11.91 -8.56
CA LEU A 187 -0.37 -12.43 -8.88
C LEU A 187 -1.42 -11.31 -8.98
N ALA A 188 -1.33 -10.28 -8.14
CA ALA A 188 -2.20 -9.11 -8.18
C ALA A 188 -2.02 -8.34 -9.49
N LEU A 189 -0.78 -8.10 -9.90
CA LEU A 189 -0.47 -7.48 -11.20
C LEU A 189 -0.99 -8.35 -12.34
N ARG A 190 -0.76 -9.66 -12.30
CA ARG A 190 -1.24 -10.58 -13.34
C ARG A 190 -2.77 -10.55 -13.49
N ASN A 191 -3.50 -10.47 -12.38
CA ASN A 191 -4.96 -10.37 -12.40
C ASN A 191 -5.44 -9.00 -12.93
N GLN A 192 -4.73 -7.93 -12.59
CA GLN A 192 -5.06 -6.57 -13.05
C GLN A 192 -4.89 -6.40 -14.56
N PHE A 193 -3.94 -7.13 -15.16
CA PHE A 193 -3.57 -7.02 -16.59
C PHE A 193 -3.96 -8.26 -17.41
N ASN A 194 -5.11 -8.88 -17.10
CA ASN A 194 -5.70 -10.00 -17.86
C ASN A 194 -4.76 -11.20 -18.09
N GLY A 195 -3.96 -11.55 -17.09
CA GLY A 195 -3.06 -12.72 -17.16
C GLY A 195 -1.67 -12.41 -17.69
N LYS A 196 -1.40 -11.17 -18.13
CA LYS A 196 -0.10 -10.75 -18.65
C LYS A 196 0.96 -10.72 -17.56
N THR A 197 2.17 -11.14 -17.91
CA THR A 197 3.30 -11.07 -16.99
C THR A 197 3.78 -9.62 -16.83
N PRO A 198 4.41 -9.23 -15.71
CA PRO A 198 5.02 -7.91 -15.54
C PRO A 198 5.94 -7.50 -16.69
N GLN A 199 6.62 -8.47 -17.30
CA GLN A 199 7.50 -8.24 -18.45
C GLN A 199 6.73 -7.93 -19.74
N GLU A 200 5.59 -8.59 -19.98
CA GLU A 200 4.70 -8.30 -21.12
C GLU A 200 4.04 -6.93 -20.99
N ILE A 201 3.63 -6.54 -19.79
CA ILE A 201 3.06 -5.20 -19.53
C ILE A 201 4.08 -4.10 -19.84
N LEU A 202 5.34 -4.30 -19.44
CA LEU A 202 6.43 -3.38 -19.75
C LEU A 202 6.77 -3.36 -21.25
N ALA A 203 6.68 -4.49 -21.94
CA ALA A 203 6.89 -4.58 -23.38
C ALA A 203 5.79 -3.86 -24.17
N GLU A 204 4.52 -4.03 -23.80
CA GLU A 204 3.40 -3.30 -24.40
C GLU A 204 3.52 -1.79 -24.17
N LYS A 205 3.84 -1.37 -22.94
CA LYS A 205 4.03 0.05 -22.61
C LYS A 205 5.18 0.69 -23.39
N ARG A 206 6.25 -0.06 -23.65
CA ARG A 206 7.37 0.36 -24.51
C ARG A 206 6.98 0.42 -26.00
N SER A 207 6.14 -0.50 -26.46
CA SER A 207 5.65 -0.49 -27.85
C SER A 207 4.70 0.68 -28.16
N SER A 208 4.01 1.20 -27.13
CA SER A 208 3.12 2.37 -27.24
C SER A 208 3.80 3.72 -27.00
N GLN A 209 5.06 3.72 -26.54
CA GLN A 209 5.81 4.96 -26.41
C GLN A 209 6.50 5.28 -27.74
N PRO A 210 6.26 6.47 -28.34
CA PRO A 210 7.14 6.93 -29.39
C PRO A 210 8.59 6.90 -28.86
N PRO A 211 9.57 6.58 -29.71
CA PRO A 211 10.98 6.62 -29.29
C PRO A 211 11.25 7.95 -28.59
N PRO A 212 12.01 7.96 -27.48
CA PRO A 212 12.32 9.21 -26.79
C PRO A 212 12.91 10.16 -27.83
N GLU A 213 12.20 11.27 -28.08
CA GLU A 213 12.70 12.32 -28.94
C GLU A 213 14.08 12.70 -28.43
N ALA A 214 15.05 12.75 -29.35
CA ALA A 214 16.39 13.20 -29.01
C ALA A 214 16.27 14.55 -28.29
N PRO A 215 17.05 14.79 -27.23
CA PRO A 215 17.02 16.07 -26.55
C PRO A 215 17.21 17.16 -27.61
N PRO A 216 16.37 18.21 -27.62
CA PRO A 216 16.48 19.25 -28.62
C PRO A 216 17.91 19.79 -28.59
N PRO A 217 18.48 20.14 -29.76
CA PRO A 217 19.81 20.70 -29.81
C PRO A 217 19.89 21.91 -28.87
N PRO A 218 21.07 22.21 -28.30
CA PRO A 218 21.24 23.37 -27.44
C PRO A 218 20.77 24.62 -28.21
N ARG A 219 19.62 25.17 -27.80
CA ARG A 219 19.05 26.35 -28.45
C ARG A 219 20.01 27.51 -28.23
N SER A 220 20.27 28.28 -29.27
CA SER A 220 21.03 29.52 -29.14
C SER A 220 20.31 30.45 -28.16
N LEU A 221 21.06 31.24 -27.40
CA LEU A 221 20.49 32.22 -26.46
C LEU A 221 19.48 33.15 -27.16
N LYS A 222 19.75 33.51 -28.42
CA LYS A 222 18.83 34.27 -29.27
C LYS A 222 17.47 33.59 -29.42
N GLN A 223 17.47 32.30 -29.77
CA GLN A 223 16.24 31.54 -29.97
C GLN A 223 15.45 31.39 -28.66
N GLN A 224 16.14 31.21 -27.52
CA GLN A 224 15.48 31.17 -26.21
C GLN A 224 14.74 32.47 -25.88
N ILE A 225 15.36 33.62 -26.18
CA ILE A 225 14.72 34.92 -25.93
C ILE A 225 13.55 35.17 -26.89
N GLU A 226 13.65 34.74 -28.16
CA GLU A 226 12.54 34.81 -29.12
C GLU A 226 11.34 33.98 -28.67
N ASP A 227 11.57 32.75 -28.18
CA ASP A 227 10.53 31.88 -27.61
C ASP A 227 9.88 32.53 -26.38
N GLU A 228 10.69 33.08 -25.47
CA GLU A 228 10.25 33.81 -24.28
C GLU A 228 9.36 35.03 -24.58
N ILE A 229 9.60 35.73 -25.69
CA ILE A 229 8.77 36.85 -26.13
C ILE A 229 7.44 36.33 -26.68
N ALA A 230 7.47 35.26 -27.49
CA ALA A 230 6.26 34.64 -28.03
C ALA A 230 5.34 34.13 -26.91
N GLU A 231 5.88 33.43 -25.92
CA GLU A 231 5.12 32.93 -24.76
C GLU A 231 4.43 34.07 -23.97
N ARG A 232 5.10 35.22 -23.82
CA ARG A 232 4.54 36.39 -23.15
C ARG A 232 3.42 37.05 -23.95
N HIS A 233 3.53 37.11 -25.28
CA HIS A 233 2.44 37.55 -26.15
C HIS A 233 1.23 36.62 -26.07
N GLU A 234 1.43 35.30 -26.14
CA GLU A 234 0.37 34.31 -25.98
C GLU A 234 -0.30 34.38 -24.61
N PHE A 235 0.48 34.64 -23.56
CA PHE A 235 -0.07 34.87 -22.22
C PHE A 235 -1.00 36.09 -22.20
N LEU A 236 -0.58 37.23 -22.78
CA LEU A 236 -1.42 38.42 -22.84
C LEU A 236 -2.69 38.19 -23.66
N ASP A 237 -2.61 37.48 -24.79
CA ASP A 237 -3.78 37.17 -25.60
C ASP A 237 -4.76 36.25 -24.86
N ARG A 238 -4.26 35.24 -24.13
CA ARG A 238 -5.09 34.41 -23.24
C ARG A 238 -5.76 35.24 -22.15
N MET A 239 -5.05 36.17 -21.52
CA MET A 239 -5.62 37.03 -20.48
C MET A 239 -6.61 38.05 -21.04
N ARG A 240 -6.40 38.52 -22.27
CA ARG A 240 -7.36 39.37 -23.00
C ARG A 240 -8.65 38.62 -23.28
N GLY A 241 -8.57 37.36 -23.72
CA GLY A 241 -9.74 36.49 -23.90
C GLY A 241 -10.54 36.27 -22.61
N LEU A 242 -9.88 36.34 -21.45
CA LEU A 242 -10.51 36.22 -20.12
C LEU A 242 -10.96 37.55 -19.52
N GLY A 243 -10.75 38.69 -20.19
CA GLY A 243 -11.05 40.03 -19.68
C GLY A 243 -10.12 40.53 -18.56
N ARG A 244 -9.02 39.82 -18.30
CA ARG A 244 -8.05 40.11 -17.22
C ARG A 244 -6.72 40.69 -17.72
N ALA A 245 -6.64 41.08 -19.00
CA ALA A 245 -5.43 41.64 -19.57
C ALA A 245 -4.90 42.86 -18.78
N HIS A 246 -5.78 43.75 -18.35
CA HIS A 246 -5.43 44.99 -17.65
C HIS A 246 -4.61 44.78 -16.36
N GLU A 247 -4.77 43.64 -15.68
CA GLU A 247 -4.01 43.32 -14.45
C GLU A 247 -2.54 42.97 -14.75
N HIS A 248 -2.27 42.49 -15.96
CA HIS A 248 -0.96 41.93 -16.33
C HIS A 248 -0.26 42.69 -17.46
N GLU A 249 -0.99 43.55 -18.18
CA GLU A 249 -0.51 44.23 -19.38
C GLU A 249 0.74 45.07 -19.13
N ALA A 250 0.73 45.94 -18.12
CA ALA A 250 1.88 46.81 -17.82
C ALA A 250 3.14 46.01 -17.46
N ARG A 251 2.99 44.92 -16.71
CA ARG A 251 4.13 44.08 -16.30
C ARG A 251 4.69 43.30 -17.47
N ILE A 252 3.84 42.58 -18.20
CA ILE A 252 4.29 41.70 -19.28
C ILE A 252 4.83 42.51 -20.46
N THR A 253 4.26 43.68 -20.75
CA THR A 253 4.83 44.58 -21.77
C THR A 253 6.22 45.11 -21.38
N GLY A 254 6.45 45.38 -20.08
CA GLY A 254 7.77 45.69 -19.55
C GLY A 254 8.77 44.54 -19.76
N GLU A 255 8.38 43.31 -19.38
CA GLU A 255 9.22 42.12 -19.56
C GLU A 255 9.53 41.86 -21.06
N ILE A 256 8.55 42.06 -21.96
CA ILE A 256 8.77 41.96 -23.42
C ILE A 256 9.78 43.01 -23.88
N ALA A 257 9.68 44.25 -23.39
CA ALA A 257 10.60 45.32 -23.77
C ALA A 257 12.04 45.02 -23.33
N GLU A 258 12.23 44.48 -22.12
CA GLU A 258 13.54 44.03 -21.63
C GLU A 258 14.13 42.93 -22.53
N ARG A 259 13.33 41.90 -22.88
CA ARG A 259 13.79 40.83 -23.77
C ARG A 259 14.12 41.30 -25.19
N MET A 260 13.35 42.25 -25.70
CA MET A 260 13.66 42.88 -26.99
C MET A 260 14.97 43.68 -26.94
N GLN A 261 15.32 44.26 -25.79
CA GLN A 261 16.61 44.91 -25.60
C GLN A 261 17.76 43.89 -25.54
N ASP A 262 17.55 42.75 -24.85
CA ASP A 262 18.51 41.65 -24.82
C ASP A 262 18.82 41.12 -26.23
N LEU A 263 17.79 40.92 -27.06
CA LEU A 263 17.97 40.52 -28.47
C LEU A 263 18.79 41.51 -29.28
N ARG A 264 18.55 42.82 -29.09
CA ARG A 264 19.32 43.87 -29.76
C ARG A 264 20.78 43.89 -29.29
N ALA A 265 21.03 43.63 -28.02
CA ALA A 265 22.39 43.54 -27.49
C ALA A 265 23.14 42.35 -28.10
N LEU A 266 22.49 41.19 -28.22
CA LEU A 266 23.08 40.01 -28.86
C LEU A 266 23.36 40.21 -30.34
N ALA A 267 22.46 40.89 -31.07
CA ALA A 267 22.69 41.23 -32.47
C ALA A 267 23.95 42.09 -32.64
N ARG A 268 24.15 43.09 -31.79
CA ARG A 268 25.35 43.94 -31.83
C ARG A 268 26.64 43.19 -31.52
N ILE A 269 26.61 42.22 -30.63
CA ILE A 269 27.76 41.37 -30.31
C ILE A 269 28.10 40.49 -31.51
N ALA A 270 27.09 39.88 -32.14
CA ALA A 270 27.27 39.04 -33.32
C ALA A 270 27.81 39.82 -34.53
N ASP A 271 27.43 41.09 -34.70
CA ASP A 271 27.94 41.96 -35.78
C ASP A 271 29.37 42.47 -35.53
N ALA A 272 29.89 42.32 -34.31
CA ALA A 272 31.24 42.76 -33.93
C ALA A 272 32.30 41.64 -34.00
N GLU A 273 31.89 40.39 -34.21
CA GLU A 273 32.74 39.22 -34.47
C GLU A 273 32.98 39.00 -35.98
#